data_AF-A0A538L2A3-F1
#
_entry.id   AF-A0A538L2A3-F1
#
_cell.length_a   1.000
_cell.length_b   1.000
_cell.length_c   1.000
_cell.angle_alpha   90.00
_cell.angle_beta   90.00
_cell.angle_gamma   90.00
#
_symmetry.space_group_name_H-M   'P 1'
#
loop_
_entity.id
_entity.type
_entity.pdbx_description
1 polymer ?
#
loop_
_entity_poly.entity_id
_entity_poly.type
_entity_poly.pdbx_seq_one_letter_code
_entity_poly.pdbx_strand_id
1 'polypeptide(L)'
;MPQNFIESGREQGFLLPPDVRDWLPADHLAWFVIDAVGQMDLSAFYGAYRADGHGRAAYEPSMMVRLVLYAFATDVRSSRAIECHCRQDVAYRVITGNVVPDHATIARFIVRHQGALADLFSEVLRLCDQAGLVKPGVVAIDGTRLSGNASRARNEEFGKIAAEMVARVRATDEAEDERLGEERGDELPEQLRTPEGRREFFRQARRKLAGENEGEELAEEAEVQASADPEYEFDPGRIVARVQGRKGWLRDAERQLEQHRWEHPDPVGRSRSERLLQAAERLEGDLAAERAGNEAFEHHRVHGRDAQGRRLAGTPTPYAPPEVPAGRVNVTDPDSKLI
;
A
#
# COMPACT_ATOMS: atom_id res chain seq x y z
N MET A 1 13.91 16.03 -16.91
CA MET A 1 13.84 16.45 -15.49
C MET A 1 15.26 16.45 -14.94
N PRO A 2 15.85 17.57 -14.49
CA PRO A 2 17.18 17.55 -13.90
C PRO A 2 17.03 17.30 -12.39
N GLN A 3 16.52 16.13 -12.02
CA GLN A 3 16.47 15.74 -10.62
C GLN A 3 17.81 15.06 -10.27
N ASN A 4 18.43 15.53 -9.20
CA ASN A 4 19.69 14.98 -8.69
C ASN A 4 19.39 13.89 -7.67
N PHE A 5 19.24 12.66 -8.14
CA PHE A 5 19.03 11.49 -7.28
C PHE A 5 20.34 10.75 -7.03
N ILE A 6 20.49 10.17 -5.84
CA ILE A 6 21.56 9.21 -5.57
C ILE A 6 21.13 7.89 -6.20
N GLU A 7 21.86 7.46 -7.22
CA GLU A 7 21.57 6.20 -7.90
C GLU A 7 22.02 4.99 -7.08
N SER A 8 21.25 3.92 -7.17
CA SER A 8 21.55 2.66 -6.51
C SER A 8 22.50 1.82 -7.38
N GLY A 9 23.77 1.70 -7.00
CA GLY A 9 24.81 0.93 -7.71
C GLY A 9 24.71 -0.60 -7.58
N ARG A 10 23.51 -1.19 -7.58
CA ARG A 10 23.31 -2.65 -7.36
C ARG A 10 24.00 -3.52 -8.39
N GLU A 11 24.09 -3.04 -9.63
CA GLU A 11 24.74 -3.76 -10.74
C GLU A 11 26.28 -3.63 -10.70
N GLN A 12 26.81 -2.80 -9.79
CA GLN A 12 28.25 -2.64 -9.62
C GLN A 12 28.82 -3.82 -8.81
N GLY A 13 29.60 -4.67 -9.49
CA GLY A 13 30.37 -5.71 -8.81
C GLY A 13 31.53 -5.14 -7.98
N PHE A 14 31.92 -5.87 -6.94
CA PHE A 14 33.15 -5.58 -6.19
C PHE A 14 34.39 -6.00 -7.01
N LEU A 15 35.46 -5.21 -6.95
CA LEU A 15 36.74 -5.54 -7.60
C LEU A 15 37.46 -6.72 -6.91
N LEU A 16 37.38 -6.78 -5.58
CA LEU A 16 37.87 -7.88 -4.75
C LEU A 16 36.74 -8.36 -3.83
N PRO A 17 36.72 -9.65 -3.43
CA PRO A 17 35.72 -10.13 -2.48
C PRO A 17 35.75 -9.30 -1.18
N PRO A 18 34.63 -8.73 -0.74
CA PRO A 18 34.59 -7.98 0.50
C PRO A 18 34.82 -8.93 1.69
N ASP A 19 35.49 -8.43 2.72
CA ASP A 19 35.65 -9.18 3.96
C ASP A 19 34.31 -9.24 4.70
N VAL A 20 33.85 -10.45 5.04
CA VAL A 20 32.62 -10.64 5.81
C VAL A 20 32.68 -9.98 7.18
N ARG A 21 33.87 -9.80 7.75
CA ARG A 21 34.08 -9.17 9.05
C ARG A 21 33.76 -7.68 9.04
N ASP A 22 33.80 -7.05 7.86
CA ASP A 22 33.51 -5.62 7.71
C ASP A 22 32.02 -5.35 7.45
N TRP A 23 31.18 -6.39 7.36
CA TRP A 23 29.76 -6.24 7.04
C TRP A 23 28.91 -5.76 8.22
N LEU A 24 29.42 -5.90 9.44
CA LEU A 24 28.74 -5.50 10.67
C LEU A 24 29.61 -4.50 11.44
N PRO A 25 28.98 -3.52 12.11
CA PRO A 25 29.66 -2.69 13.11
C PRO A 25 30.35 -3.53 14.20
N ALA A 26 31.43 -3.01 14.78
CA ALA A 26 32.20 -3.72 15.80
C ALA A 26 31.42 -3.98 17.10
N ASP A 27 30.39 -3.18 17.38
CA ASP A 27 29.51 -3.29 18.55
C ASP A 27 28.25 -4.15 18.30
N HIS A 28 28.17 -4.81 17.14
CA HIS A 28 27.02 -5.65 16.80
C HIS A 28 26.97 -6.93 17.65
N LEU A 29 25.77 -7.31 18.11
CA LEU A 29 25.52 -8.47 18.98
C LEU A 29 26.10 -9.79 18.44
N ALA A 30 26.12 -9.97 17.12
CA ALA A 30 26.69 -11.16 16.49
C ALA A 30 28.14 -11.42 16.91
N TRP A 31 28.97 -10.37 17.04
CA TRP A 31 30.35 -10.50 17.50
C TRP A 31 30.44 -10.97 18.94
N PHE A 32 29.59 -10.42 19.81
CA PHE A 32 29.48 -10.86 21.20
C PHE A 32 29.12 -12.36 21.28
N VAL A 33 28.16 -12.83 20.49
CA VAL A 33 27.78 -14.26 20.47
C VAL A 33 28.91 -15.13 19.93
N ILE A 34 29.59 -14.71 18.85
CA ILE A 34 30.73 -15.44 18.28
C ILE A 34 31.84 -15.63 19.31
N ASP A 35 32.22 -14.54 19.98
CA ASP A 35 33.28 -14.52 20.98
C ASP A 35 32.88 -15.29 22.24
N ALA A 36 31.65 -15.11 22.73
CA ALA A 36 31.13 -15.82 23.89
C ALA A 36 31.17 -17.34 23.68
N VAL A 37 30.69 -17.83 22.52
CA VAL A 37 30.77 -19.26 22.19
C VAL A 37 32.21 -19.73 22.01
N GLY A 38 33.09 -18.86 21.51
CA GLY A 38 34.53 -19.14 21.41
C GLY A 38 35.22 -19.41 22.76
N GLN A 39 34.62 -18.98 23.87
CA GLN A 39 35.14 -19.20 25.24
C GLN A 39 34.45 -20.36 25.98
N MET A 40 33.44 -20.98 25.39
CA MET A 40 32.64 -22.03 26.04
C MET A 40 33.18 -23.44 25.77
N ASP A 41 32.91 -24.38 26.67
CA ASP A 41 33.20 -25.80 26.42
C ASP A 41 32.15 -26.40 25.48
N LEU A 42 32.58 -26.75 24.27
CA LEU A 42 31.74 -27.37 23.25
C LEU A 42 31.96 -28.89 23.14
N SER A 43 32.70 -29.51 24.05
CA SER A 43 33.05 -30.94 24.03
C SER A 43 31.83 -31.85 23.84
N ALA A 44 30.72 -31.55 24.50
CA ALA A 44 29.46 -32.29 24.38
C ALA A 44 28.84 -32.25 22.96
N PHE A 45 29.06 -31.16 22.22
CA PHE A 45 28.58 -31.02 20.84
C PHE A 45 29.44 -31.85 19.88
N TYR A 46 30.78 -31.77 20.00
CA TYR A 46 31.68 -32.56 19.17
C TYR A 46 31.59 -34.06 19.45
N GLY A 47 31.36 -34.46 20.71
CA GLY A 47 31.26 -35.86 21.13
C GLY A 47 30.12 -36.66 20.49
N ALA A 48 29.11 -35.98 19.91
CA ALA A 48 28.03 -36.64 19.18
C ALA A 48 28.40 -37.06 17.76
N TYR A 49 29.58 -36.66 17.27
CA TYR A 49 30.07 -36.94 15.92
C TYR A 49 31.17 -37.99 15.95
N ARG A 50 31.30 -38.74 14.83
CA ARG A 50 32.33 -39.77 14.70
C ARG A 50 33.71 -39.12 14.55
N ALA A 51 34.69 -39.63 15.30
CA ALA A 51 36.07 -39.13 15.26
C ALA A 51 36.87 -39.64 14.04
N ASP A 52 36.35 -40.62 13.29
CA ASP A 52 37.07 -41.28 12.20
C ASP A 52 36.97 -40.55 10.84
N GLY A 53 36.23 -39.42 10.78
CA GLY A 53 36.14 -38.57 9.59
C GLY A 53 35.40 -39.20 8.40
N HIS A 54 34.74 -40.35 8.59
CA HIS A 54 34.04 -41.04 7.52
C HIS A 54 32.56 -40.62 7.42
N GLY A 55 32.12 -40.30 6.20
CA GLY A 55 30.73 -39.96 5.88
C GLY A 55 30.61 -38.58 5.23
N ARG A 56 29.37 -38.09 5.13
CA ARG A 56 29.10 -36.72 4.67
C ARG A 56 29.61 -35.73 5.72
N ALA A 57 30.32 -34.68 5.29
CA ALA A 57 30.78 -33.62 6.18
C ALA A 57 29.59 -32.99 6.92
N ALA A 58 29.70 -32.93 8.24
CA ALA A 58 28.78 -32.18 9.08
C ALA A 58 29.20 -30.71 9.12
N TYR A 59 28.24 -29.83 9.41
CA TYR A 59 28.57 -28.45 9.76
C TYR A 59 29.38 -28.40 11.06
N GLU A 60 30.23 -27.40 11.16
CA GLU A 60 31.09 -27.18 12.31
C GLU A 60 30.22 -26.87 13.55
N PRO A 61 30.33 -27.64 14.66
CA PRO A 61 29.47 -27.48 15.82
C PRO A 61 29.51 -26.08 16.46
N SER A 62 30.66 -25.43 16.54
CA SER A 62 30.74 -24.07 17.11
C SER A 62 29.94 -23.05 16.30
N MET A 63 29.94 -23.16 14.98
CA MET A 63 29.14 -22.34 14.06
C MET A 63 27.65 -22.61 14.26
N MET A 64 27.24 -23.89 14.35
CA MET A 64 25.84 -24.25 14.59
C MET A 64 25.34 -23.75 15.95
N VAL A 65 26.18 -23.82 17.00
CA VAL A 65 25.84 -23.27 18.32
C VAL A 65 25.70 -21.75 18.25
N ARG A 66 26.66 -21.03 17.65
CA ARG A 66 26.57 -19.57 17.46
C ARG A 66 25.30 -19.18 16.72
N LEU A 67 24.96 -19.90 15.66
CA LEU A 67 23.75 -19.67 14.86
C LEU A 67 22.48 -19.82 15.71
N VAL A 68 22.34 -20.91 16.45
CA VAL A 68 21.16 -21.18 17.29
C VAL A 68 21.05 -20.16 18.43
N LEU A 69 22.16 -19.86 19.13
CA LEU A 69 22.16 -18.89 20.22
C LEU A 69 21.78 -17.50 19.71
N TYR A 70 22.35 -17.07 18.58
CA TYR A 70 22.03 -15.78 17.98
C TYR A 70 20.56 -15.71 17.57
N ALA A 71 20.05 -16.74 16.90
CA ALA A 71 18.64 -16.82 16.51
C ALA A 71 17.70 -16.71 17.72
N PHE A 72 17.99 -17.40 18.81
CA PHE A 72 17.13 -17.35 20.00
C PHE A 72 17.24 -16.02 20.73
N ALA A 73 18.41 -15.38 20.71
CA ALA A 73 18.62 -14.04 21.25
C ALA A 73 17.85 -12.96 20.44
N THR A 74 17.63 -13.18 19.15
CA THR A 74 16.84 -12.31 18.26
C THR A 74 15.38 -12.77 18.07
N ASP A 75 14.89 -13.67 18.93
CA ASP A 75 13.52 -14.19 18.96
C ASP A 75 13.11 -15.07 17.76
N VAL A 76 14.07 -15.54 16.96
CA VAL A 76 13.85 -16.43 15.81
C VAL A 76 13.93 -17.89 16.25
N ARG A 77 12.80 -18.61 16.20
CA ARG A 77 12.66 -19.98 16.72
C ARG A 77 12.28 -21.05 15.70
N SER A 78 11.80 -20.67 14.50
CA SER A 78 11.54 -21.63 13.42
C SER A 78 12.85 -21.96 12.70
N SER A 79 13.11 -23.24 12.47
CA SER A 79 14.28 -23.68 11.70
C SER A 79 14.23 -23.20 10.24
N ARG A 80 13.03 -23.08 9.66
CA ARG A 80 12.83 -22.47 8.32
C ARG A 80 13.12 -20.98 8.32
N ALA A 81 12.70 -20.26 9.36
CA ALA A 81 13.06 -18.86 9.52
C ALA A 81 14.57 -18.67 9.65
N ILE A 82 15.25 -19.53 10.44
CA ILE A 82 16.72 -19.49 10.56
C ILE A 82 17.40 -19.76 9.21
N GLU A 83 16.95 -20.75 8.43
CA GLU A 83 17.45 -20.99 7.07
C GLU A 83 17.28 -19.75 6.18
N CYS A 84 16.10 -19.12 6.21
CA CYS A 84 15.80 -17.90 5.46
C CYS A 84 16.76 -16.75 5.84
N HIS A 85 16.97 -16.52 7.14
CA HIS A 85 17.92 -15.53 7.62
C HIS A 85 19.36 -15.83 7.18
N CYS A 86 19.80 -17.10 7.14
CA CYS A 86 21.13 -17.46 6.63
C CYS A 86 21.34 -17.05 5.15
N ARG A 87 20.26 -16.83 4.38
CA ARG A 87 20.34 -16.36 2.98
C ARG A 87 20.28 -14.83 2.87
N GLN A 88 19.46 -14.20 3.70
CA GLN A 88 19.02 -12.81 3.50
C GLN A 88 19.68 -11.84 4.49
N ASP A 89 19.93 -12.30 5.72
CA ASP A 89 20.40 -11.46 6.81
C ASP A 89 21.92 -11.47 6.92
N VAL A 90 22.51 -10.27 6.97
CA VAL A 90 23.96 -10.08 7.02
C VAL A 90 24.57 -10.67 8.28
N ALA A 91 23.91 -10.55 9.43
CA ALA A 91 24.44 -11.04 10.70
C ALA A 91 24.53 -12.58 10.73
N TYR A 92 23.50 -13.25 10.22
CA TYR A 92 23.51 -14.71 10.09
C TYR A 92 24.60 -15.16 9.11
N ARG A 93 24.76 -14.47 7.99
CA ARG A 93 25.83 -14.77 7.01
C ARG A 93 27.23 -14.56 7.57
N VAL A 94 27.43 -13.58 8.46
CA VAL A 94 28.70 -13.40 9.17
C VAL A 94 28.96 -14.57 10.13
N ILE A 95 27.95 -14.97 10.90
CA ILE A 95 28.06 -16.10 11.85
C ILE A 95 28.36 -17.42 11.12
N THR A 96 27.69 -17.68 10.00
CA THR A 96 27.84 -18.91 9.24
C THR A 96 28.98 -18.88 8.21
N GLY A 97 29.61 -17.73 7.99
CA GLY A 97 30.61 -17.56 6.94
C GLY A 97 30.05 -17.76 5.53
N ASN A 98 28.83 -17.27 5.26
CA ASN A 98 28.05 -17.48 4.03
C ASN A 98 27.60 -18.92 3.73
N VAL A 99 27.80 -19.86 4.65
CA VAL A 99 27.21 -21.20 4.54
C VAL A 99 25.73 -21.12 4.93
N VAL A 100 24.89 -21.91 4.26
CA VAL A 100 23.43 -21.93 4.50
C VAL A 100 23.01 -23.35 4.91
N PRO A 101 23.00 -23.65 6.23
CA PRO A 101 22.37 -24.87 6.73
C PRO A 101 20.88 -24.89 6.39
N ASP A 102 20.39 -26.02 5.86
CA ASP A 102 18.95 -26.20 5.63
C ASP A 102 18.18 -26.36 6.95
N HIS A 103 16.88 -26.04 6.93
CA HIS A 103 16.01 -26.11 8.11
C HIS A 103 16.02 -27.51 8.75
N ALA A 104 16.03 -28.57 7.95
CA ALA A 104 16.09 -29.95 8.46
C ALA A 104 17.39 -30.24 9.22
N THR A 105 18.51 -29.65 8.82
CA THR A 105 19.80 -29.78 9.50
C THR A 105 19.83 -28.97 10.79
N ILE A 106 19.25 -27.77 10.78
CA ILE A 106 19.11 -26.93 11.98
C ILE A 106 18.21 -27.63 13.02
N ALA A 107 17.02 -28.09 12.61
CA ALA A 107 16.09 -28.80 13.49
C ALA A 107 16.72 -30.06 14.09
N ARG A 108 17.39 -30.89 13.26
CA ARG A 108 18.11 -32.08 13.74
C ARG A 108 19.24 -31.75 14.70
N PHE A 109 19.95 -30.64 14.49
CA PHE A 109 21.00 -30.19 15.41
C PHE A 109 20.40 -29.80 16.77
N ILE A 110 19.33 -29.01 16.79
CA ILE A 110 18.64 -28.59 18.02
C ILE A 110 18.13 -29.82 18.79
N VAL A 111 17.45 -30.75 18.11
CA VAL A 111 16.91 -31.97 18.75
C VAL A 111 18.02 -32.86 19.28
N ARG A 112 19.09 -33.08 18.51
CA ARG A 112 20.23 -33.91 18.92
C ARG A 112 20.93 -33.35 20.16
N HIS A 113 21.09 -32.04 20.22
CA HIS A 113 21.90 -31.36 21.24
C HIS A 113 21.06 -30.63 22.30
N GLN A 114 19.76 -30.93 22.42
CA GLN A 114 18.84 -30.20 23.31
C GLN A 114 19.33 -30.07 24.76
N GLY A 115 19.94 -31.14 25.31
CA GLY A 115 20.49 -31.12 26.67
C GLY A 115 21.70 -30.19 26.79
N ALA A 116 22.68 -30.35 25.90
CA ALA A 116 23.87 -29.51 25.86
C ALA A 116 23.54 -28.04 25.59
N LEU A 117 22.54 -27.76 24.74
CA LEU A 117 22.04 -26.39 24.51
C LEU A 117 21.42 -25.81 25.77
N ALA A 118 20.58 -26.57 26.49
CA ALA A 118 19.95 -26.10 27.73
C ALA A 118 20.98 -25.77 28.83
N ASP A 119 22.02 -26.60 28.96
CA ASP A 119 23.12 -26.38 29.89
C ASP A 119 23.91 -25.12 29.50
N LEU A 120 24.26 -24.98 28.21
CA LEU A 120 24.99 -23.84 27.69
C LEU A 120 24.22 -22.53 27.85
N PHE A 121 22.91 -22.51 27.55
CA PHE A 121 22.05 -21.34 27.76
C PHE A 121 22.06 -20.90 29.22
N SER A 122 22.04 -21.86 30.15
CA SER A 122 22.09 -21.57 31.58
C SER A 122 23.43 -20.94 31.97
N GLU A 123 24.55 -21.36 31.36
CA GLU A 123 25.87 -20.77 31.56
C GLU A 123 25.98 -19.37 30.97
N VAL A 124 25.51 -19.16 29.74
CA VAL A 124 25.48 -17.84 29.08
C VAL A 124 24.71 -16.83 29.94
N LEU A 125 23.54 -17.21 30.46
CA LEU A 125 22.73 -16.32 31.30
C LEU A 125 23.43 -15.96 32.61
N ARG A 126 24.18 -16.90 33.22
CA ARG A 126 25.01 -16.61 34.41
C ARG A 126 26.14 -15.63 34.08
N LEU A 127 26.75 -15.75 32.90
CA LEU A 127 27.77 -14.80 32.45
C LEU A 127 27.16 -13.41 32.17
N CYS A 128 25.99 -13.36 31.54
CA CYS A 128 25.27 -12.11 31.31
C CYS A 128 24.83 -11.41 32.60
N ASP A 129 24.45 -12.17 33.64
CA ASP A 129 24.19 -11.66 34.99
C ASP A 129 25.45 -11.05 35.62
N GLN A 130 26.59 -11.75 35.54
CA GLN A 130 27.88 -11.25 36.03
C GLN A 130 28.38 -10.00 35.28
N ALA A 131 28.14 -9.94 33.97
CA ALA A 131 28.48 -8.79 33.14
C ALA A 131 27.51 -7.60 33.30
N GLY A 132 26.44 -7.75 34.09
CA GLY A 132 25.41 -6.72 34.28
C GLY A 132 24.53 -6.46 33.05
N LEU A 133 24.60 -7.33 32.04
CA LEU A 133 23.78 -7.28 30.83
C LEU A 133 22.34 -7.73 31.10
N VAL A 134 22.19 -8.66 32.04
CA VAL A 134 20.90 -9.05 32.60
C VAL A 134 20.82 -8.41 33.97
N LYS A 135 19.83 -7.53 34.19
CA LYS A 135 19.40 -7.20 35.54
C LYS A 135 18.46 -8.33 35.96
N PRO A 136 18.80 -9.21 36.92
CA PRO A 136 17.81 -10.05 37.59
C PRO A 136 16.93 -9.12 38.45
N GLY A 137 16.12 -8.31 37.80
CA GLY A 137 15.18 -7.41 38.44
C GLY A 137 14.00 -8.22 38.90
N VAL A 138 13.67 -8.13 40.18
CA VAL A 138 12.28 -8.31 40.60
C VAL A 138 11.47 -7.29 39.81
N VAL A 139 10.66 -7.76 38.85
CA VAL A 139 9.68 -6.93 38.16
C VAL A 139 8.58 -6.61 39.17
N ALA A 140 8.74 -5.51 39.89
CA ALA A 140 7.71 -4.97 40.76
C ALA A 140 6.72 -4.18 39.89
N ILE A 141 5.62 -4.83 39.52
CA ILE A 141 4.46 -4.17 38.91
C ILE A 141 3.70 -3.48 40.05
N ASP A 142 3.56 -2.15 40.02
CA ASP A 142 2.72 -1.41 40.97
C ASP A 142 1.25 -1.68 40.66
N GLY A 143 0.77 -2.84 41.08
CA GLY A 143 -0.62 -3.24 41.05
C GLY A 143 -1.14 -3.38 42.47
N THR A 144 -2.39 -2.99 42.69
CA THR A 144 -3.13 -3.20 43.95
C THR A 144 -2.95 -4.65 44.41
N ARG A 145 -2.43 -4.86 45.63
CA ARG A 145 -2.17 -6.20 46.19
C ARG A 145 -3.50 -6.95 46.42
N LEU A 146 -3.92 -7.71 45.43
CA LEU A 146 -4.91 -8.78 45.56
C LEU A 146 -4.20 -10.07 45.95
N SER A 147 -4.85 -10.95 46.72
CA SER A 147 -4.32 -12.29 47.00
C SER A 147 -4.16 -13.07 45.70
N GLY A 148 -2.97 -13.03 45.11
CA GLY A 148 -2.66 -13.70 43.87
C GLY A 148 -2.50 -15.21 44.07
N ASN A 149 -3.07 -16.00 43.16
CA ASN A 149 -2.82 -17.43 43.03
C ASN A 149 -1.39 -17.70 42.47
N ALA A 150 -0.38 -17.08 43.07
CA ALA A 150 1.03 -17.21 42.71
C ALA A 150 1.75 -17.91 43.87
N SER A 151 1.72 -19.24 43.83
CA SER A 151 2.46 -20.10 44.76
C SER A 151 3.97 -20.05 44.46
N ARG A 152 4.82 -20.09 45.48
CA ARG A 152 6.28 -20.32 45.33
C ARG A 152 6.58 -21.63 44.57
N ALA A 153 5.63 -22.57 44.55
CA ALA A 153 5.71 -23.79 43.75
C ALA A 153 5.52 -23.56 42.23
N ARG A 154 5.28 -22.31 41.78
CA ARG A 154 5.23 -21.91 40.37
C ARG A 154 6.52 -21.21 39.90
N ASN A 155 7.57 -21.20 40.74
CA ASN A 155 8.89 -20.78 40.30
C ASN A 155 9.46 -21.86 39.38
N GLU A 156 9.75 -21.47 38.15
CA GLU A 156 10.34 -22.37 37.16
C GLU A 156 11.86 -22.29 37.21
N GLU A 157 12.53 -23.44 37.22
CA GLU A 157 13.98 -23.52 37.12
C GLU A 157 14.43 -23.26 35.67
N PHE A 158 15.61 -22.67 35.49
CA PHE A 158 16.15 -22.34 34.16
C PHE A 158 16.20 -23.54 33.22
N GLY A 159 16.56 -24.73 33.74
CA GLY A 159 16.56 -25.96 32.95
C GLY A 159 15.17 -26.31 32.40
N LYS A 160 14.10 -26.05 33.16
CA LYS A 160 12.73 -26.27 32.69
C LYS A 160 12.32 -25.24 31.64
N ILE A 161 12.69 -23.97 31.80
CA ILE A 161 12.44 -22.93 30.80
C ILE A 161 13.16 -23.26 29.47
N ALA A 162 14.42 -23.71 29.54
CA ALA A 162 15.18 -24.12 28.38
C ALA A 162 14.55 -25.34 27.69
N ALA A 163 14.14 -26.35 28.46
CA ALA A 163 13.44 -27.52 27.92
C ALA A 163 12.11 -27.15 27.26
N GLU A 164 11.31 -26.27 27.87
CA GLU A 164 10.06 -25.76 27.28
C GLU A 164 10.31 -24.93 26.02
N MET A 165 11.41 -24.17 25.96
CA MET A 165 11.78 -23.43 24.75
C MET A 165 12.12 -24.39 23.62
N VAL A 166 12.95 -25.41 23.87
CA VAL A 166 13.28 -26.43 22.87
C VAL A 166 12.03 -27.21 22.43
N ALA A 167 11.15 -27.55 23.37
CA ALA A 167 9.88 -28.20 23.06
C ALA A 167 8.98 -27.33 22.17
N ARG A 168 8.93 -26.00 22.42
CA ARG A 168 8.21 -25.05 21.56
C ARG A 168 8.80 -24.95 20.17
N VAL A 169 10.13 -24.84 20.06
CA VAL A 169 10.85 -24.84 18.77
C VAL A 169 10.48 -26.08 17.97
N ARG A 170 10.56 -27.26 18.61
CA ARG A 170 10.20 -28.52 17.98
C ARG A 170 8.75 -28.55 17.52
N ALA A 171 7.81 -28.10 18.35
CA ALA A 171 6.39 -28.06 17.99
C ALA A 171 6.11 -27.11 16.82
N THR A 172 6.82 -25.97 16.75
CA THR A 172 6.76 -25.05 15.62
C THR A 172 7.27 -25.72 14.34
N ASP A 173 8.45 -26.36 14.39
CA ASP A 173 9.02 -27.04 13.23
C ASP A 173 8.11 -28.20 12.75
N GLU A 174 7.55 -29.00 13.67
CA GLU A 174 6.62 -30.09 13.33
C GLU A 174 5.33 -29.58 12.67
N ALA A 175 4.77 -28.48 13.17
CA ALA A 175 3.59 -27.86 12.55
C ALA A 175 3.89 -27.24 11.17
N GLU A 176 5.09 -26.71 10.98
CA GLU A 176 5.54 -26.21 9.68
C GLU A 176 5.79 -27.36 8.70
N ASP A 177 6.37 -28.47 9.15
CA ASP A 177 6.56 -29.69 8.34
C ASP A 177 5.23 -30.26 7.86
N GLU A 178 4.20 -30.30 8.71
CA GLU A 178 2.86 -30.76 8.32
C GLU A 178 2.22 -29.85 7.25
N ARG A 179 2.45 -28.54 7.34
CA ARG A 179 1.86 -27.55 6.42
C ARG A 179 2.61 -27.42 5.10
N LEU A 180 3.94 -27.47 5.13
CA LEU A 180 4.83 -27.09 4.02
C LEU A 180 5.57 -28.30 3.43
N GLY A 181 5.60 -29.44 4.12
CA GLY A 181 6.36 -30.61 3.70
C GLY A 181 7.84 -30.27 3.49
N GLU A 182 8.38 -30.66 2.34
CA GLU A 182 9.78 -30.42 1.96
C GLU A 182 10.05 -28.98 1.47
N GLU A 183 9.01 -28.15 1.31
CA GLU A 183 9.17 -26.76 0.87
C GLU A 183 9.67 -25.87 2.02
N ARG A 184 10.42 -24.82 1.68
CA ARG A 184 10.87 -23.84 2.67
C ARG A 184 9.74 -22.91 3.11
N GLY A 185 8.72 -22.72 2.28
CA GLY A 185 7.56 -21.87 2.53
C GLY A 185 7.76 -20.40 2.22
N ASP A 186 8.98 -19.98 1.84
CA ASP A 186 9.31 -18.62 1.39
C ASP A 186 9.48 -18.51 -0.13
N GLU A 187 9.26 -19.60 -0.86
CA GLU A 187 9.45 -19.62 -2.29
C GLU A 187 8.44 -18.75 -3.03
N LEU A 188 8.95 -17.90 -3.92
CA LEU A 188 8.08 -17.27 -4.91
C LEU A 188 7.43 -18.32 -5.83
N PRO A 189 6.21 -18.04 -6.34
CA PRO A 189 5.63 -18.81 -7.43
C PRO A 189 6.63 -18.98 -8.58
N GLU A 190 6.60 -20.12 -9.27
CA GLU A 190 7.61 -20.48 -10.29
C GLU A 190 7.81 -19.38 -11.34
N GLN A 191 6.72 -18.77 -11.79
CA GLN A 191 6.73 -17.66 -12.75
C GLN A 191 7.46 -16.40 -12.24
N LEU A 192 7.60 -16.20 -10.94
CA LEU A 192 8.25 -15.02 -10.34
C LEU A 192 9.71 -15.26 -9.92
N ARG A 193 10.20 -16.50 -10.02
CA ARG A 193 11.58 -16.84 -9.61
C ARG A 193 12.61 -16.26 -10.57
N THR A 194 12.31 -16.17 -11.87
CA THR A 194 13.24 -15.64 -12.89
C THR A 194 12.99 -14.17 -13.20
N PRO A 195 14.03 -13.40 -13.56
CA PRO A 195 13.86 -12.01 -14.03
C PRO A 195 12.89 -11.90 -15.22
N GLU A 196 12.96 -12.82 -16.17
CA GLU A 196 12.11 -12.86 -17.37
C GLU A 196 10.65 -13.09 -16.97
N GLY A 197 10.41 -14.07 -16.10
CA GLY A 197 9.06 -14.39 -15.62
C GLY A 197 8.43 -13.24 -14.83
N ARG A 198 9.21 -12.56 -13.97
CA ARG A 198 8.75 -11.33 -13.29
C ARG A 198 8.37 -10.23 -14.28
N ARG A 199 9.21 -9.97 -15.30
CA ARG A 199 8.95 -8.94 -16.31
C ARG A 199 7.68 -9.22 -17.09
N GLU A 200 7.46 -10.48 -17.48
CA GLU A 200 6.25 -10.89 -18.19
C GLU A 200 5.01 -10.76 -17.30
N PHE A 201 5.09 -11.23 -16.05
CA PHE A 201 4.01 -11.09 -15.07
C PHE A 201 3.60 -9.62 -14.90
N PHE A 202 4.56 -8.72 -14.66
CA PHE A 202 4.27 -7.29 -14.51
C PHE A 202 3.72 -6.65 -15.79
N ARG A 203 4.15 -7.11 -16.98
CA ARG A 203 3.58 -6.65 -18.25
C ARG A 203 2.11 -7.03 -18.38
N GLN A 204 1.78 -8.28 -18.07
CA GLN A 204 0.40 -8.79 -18.12
C GLN A 204 -0.48 -8.10 -17.08
N ALA A 205 0.00 -7.98 -15.84
CA ALA A 205 -0.71 -7.28 -14.77
C ALA A 205 -1.02 -5.81 -15.14
N ARG A 206 -0.05 -5.10 -15.72
CA ARG A 206 -0.27 -3.72 -16.19
C ARG A 206 -1.30 -3.64 -17.31
N ARG A 207 -1.27 -4.56 -18.27
CA ARG A 207 -2.28 -4.60 -19.36
C ARG A 207 -3.68 -4.86 -18.82
N LYS A 208 -3.80 -5.76 -17.85
CA LYS A 208 -5.09 -6.06 -17.22
C LYS A 208 -5.65 -4.84 -16.49
N LEU A 209 -4.83 -4.18 -15.67
CA LEU A 209 -5.22 -2.97 -14.97
C LEU A 209 -5.56 -1.81 -15.93
N ALA A 210 -4.82 -1.66 -17.03
CA ALA A 210 -5.14 -0.65 -18.03
C ALA A 210 -6.49 -0.94 -18.72
N GLY A 211 -6.75 -2.19 -19.09
CA GLY A 211 -8.03 -2.57 -19.70
C GLY A 211 -9.22 -2.50 -18.74
N GLU A 212 -9.01 -2.73 -17.44
CA GLU A 212 -10.02 -2.52 -16.40
C GLU A 212 -10.34 -1.01 -16.26
N ASN A 213 -9.32 -0.15 -16.20
CA ASN A 213 -9.51 1.30 -16.16
C ASN A 213 -10.18 1.84 -17.44
N GLU A 214 -9.76 1.39 -18.63
CA GLU A 214 -10.39 1.77 -19.90
C GLU A 214 -11.86 1.31 -19.95
N GLY A 215 -12.18 0.14 -19.40
CA GLY A 215 -13.55 -0.34 -19.28
C GLY A 215 -14.41 0.47 -18.31
N GLU A 216 -13.83 0.94 -17.20
CA GLU A 216 -14.48 1.84 -16.25
C GLU A 216 -14.70 3.24 -16.86
N GLU A 217 -13.70 3.81 -17.54
CA GLU A 217 -13.82 5.10 -18.25
C GLU A 217 -14.88 5.04 -19.36
N LEU A 218 -14.90 3.97 -20.18
CA LEU A 218 -15.91 3.79 -21.22
C LEU A 218 -17.32 3.57 -20.64
N ALA A 219 -17.43 2.94 -19.47
CA ALA A 219 -18.71 2.77 -18.79
C ALA A 219 -19.22 4.11 -18.22
N GLU A 220 -18.34 4.92 -17.62
CA GLU A 220 -18.66 6.28 -17.20
C GLU A 220 -19.04 7.18 -18.39
N GLU A 221 -18.29 7.13 -19.50
CA GLU A 221 -18.62 7.88 -20.72
C GLU A 221 -19.96 7.45 -21.33
N ALA A 222 -20.27 6.15 -21.33
CA ALA A 222 -21.56 5.65 -21.80
C ALA A 222 -22.72 6.04 -20.88
N GLU A 223 -22.51 6.12 -19.56
CA GLU A 223 -23.51 6.59 -18.60
C GLU A 223 -23.73 8.10 -18.71
N VAL A 224 -22.68 8.88 -18.96
CA VAL A 224 -22.76 10.33 -19.26
C VAL A 224 -23.46 10.59 -20.60
N GLN A 225 -23.17 9.81 -21.64
CA GLN A 225 -23.84 9.96 -22.95
C GLN A 225 -25.30 9.47 -22.93
N ALA A 226 -25.62 8.45 -22.14
CA ALA A 226 -26.99 7.99 -21.96
C ALA A 226 -27.83 8.94 -21.09
N SER A 227 -27.20 9.79 -20.28
CA SER A 227 -27.82 10.84 -19.48
C SER A 227 -27.77 12.23 -20.12
N ALA A 228 -27.27 12.36 -21.36
CA ALA A 228 -27.29 13.62 -22.09
C ALA A 228 -28.76 14.04 -22.34
N ASP A 229 -29.22 15.00 -21.55
CA ASP A 229 -30.53 15.62 -21.69
C ASP A 229 -30.69 16.25 -23.08
N PRO A 230 -31.91 16.28 -23.64
CA PRO A 230 -32.15 16.87 -24.95
C PRO A 230 -31.72 18.34 -24.96
N GLU A 231 -30.82 18.68 -25.89
CA GLU A 231 -30.27 20.02 -26.08
C GLU A 231 -31.40 21.06 -26.14
N TYR A 232 -31.36 22.07 -25.27
CA TYR A 232 -32.39 23.10 -25.18
C TYR A 232 -32.41 23.96 -26.45
N GLU A 233 -33.55 23.96 -27.17
CA GLU A 233 -33.79 24.84 -28.31
C GLU A 233 -34.90 25.86 -27.98
N PHE A 234 -34.61 27.16 -28.15
CA PHE A 234 -35.59 28.22 -27.92
C PHE A 234 -36.71 28.19 -28.97
N ASP A 235 -37.97 28.15 -28.53
CA ASP A 235 -39.16 28.17 -29.41
C ASP A 235 -39.76 29.58 -29.52
N PRO A 236 -39.60 30.29 -30.67
CA PRO A 236 -40.15 31.63 -30.87
C PRO A 236 -41.68 31.65 -30.96
N GLY A 237 -42.31 30.51 -31.21
CA GLY A 237 -43.76 30.35 -31.30
C GLY A 237 -44.46 30.53 -29.96
N ARG A 238 -43.82 30.14 -28.86
CA ARG A 238 -44.37 30.15 -27.48
C ARG A 238 -44.25 31.47 -26.72
N ILE A 239 -43.76 32.53 -27.36
CA ILE A 239 -43.52 33.83 -26.71
C ILE A 239 -44.83 34.49 -26.29
N VAL A 240 -44.96 34.76 -24.99
CA VAL A 240 -46.13 35.37 -24.36
C VAL A 240 -46.00 36.90 -24.31
N ALA A 241 -44.77 37.43 -24.20
CA ALA A 241 -44.51 38.87 -24.00
C ALA A 241 -44.17 39.65 -25.29
N ARG A 242 -44.75 39.27 -26.44
CA ARG A 242 -44.44 39.89 -27.76
C ARG A 242 -44.59 41.42 -27.80
N VAL A 243 -45.44 41.98 -26.94
CA VAL A 243 -45.75 43.43 -26.86
C VAL A 243 -44.66 44.24 -26.14
N GLN A 244 -43.76 43.60 -25.40
CA GLN A 244 -42.76 44.28 -24.55
C GLN A 244 -41.41 44.53 -25.25
N GLY A 245 -41.36 44.39 -26.58
CA GLY A 245 -40.15 44.58 -27.37
C GLY A 245 -39.06 43.57 -26.99
N ARG A 246 -37.79 43.92 -27.23
CA ARG A 246 -36.63 43.03 -27.04
C ARG A 246 -36.54 42.40 -25.64
N LYS A 247 -36.82 43.19 -24.60
CA LYS A 247 -36.82 42.72 -23.21
C LYS A 247 -37.86 41.63 -22.94
N GLY A 248 -38.98 41.61 -23.68
CA GLY A 248 -39.98 40.55 -23.57
C GLY A 248 -39.48 39.21 -24.11
N TRP A 249 -38.78 39.25 -25.24
CA TRP A 249 -38.24 38.06 -25.90
C TRP A 249 -37.12 37.43 -25.08
N LEU A 250 -36.25 38.24 -24.48
CA LEU A 250 -35.22 37.77 -23.56
C LEU A 250 -35.78 37.08 -22.32
N ARG A 251 -36.81 37.67 -21.69
CA ARG A 251 -37.47 37.02 -20.54
C ARG A 251 -38.16 35.72 -20.92
N ASP A 252 -38.69 35.62 -22.14
CA ASP A 252 -39.30 34.38 -22.62
C ASP A 252 -38.24 33.31 -22.92
N ALA A 253 -37.06 33.69 -23.43
CA ALA A 253 -35.93 32.77 -23.61
C ALA A 253 -35.40 32.26 -22.26
N GLU A 254 -35.16 33.16 -21.31
CA GLU A 254 -34.76 32.81 -19.95
C GLU A 254 -35.80 31.90 -19.26
N ARG A 255 -37.10 32.20 -19.39
CA ARG A 255 -38.18 31.38 -18.86
C ARG A 255 -38.22 29.98 -19.47
N GLN A 256 -38.05 29.87 -20.78
CA GLN A 256 -38.05 28.57 -21.46
C GLN A 256 -36.84 27.73 -21.06
N LEU A 257 -35.66 28.34 -20.92
CA LEU A 257 -34.47 27.66 -20.41
C LEU A 257 -34.65 27.22 -18.95
N GLU A 258 -35.20 28.09 -18.10
CA GLU A 258 -35.50 27.75 -16.69
C GLU A 258 -36.53 26.62 -16.59
N GLN A 259 -37.55 26.62 -17.46
CA GLN A 259 -38.52 25.54 -17.52
C GLN A 259 -37.89 24.22 -17.99
N HIS A 260 -37.02 24.24 -18.99
CA HIS A 260 -36.28 23.06 -19.45
C HIS A 260 -35.43 22.47 -18.31
N ARG A 261 -34.71 23.31 -17.57
CA ARG A 261 -33.94 22.90 -16.37
C ARG A 261 -34.81 22.30 -15.26
N TRP A 262 -36.04 22.79 -15.07
CA TRP A 262 -36.98 22.19 -14.11
C TRP A 262 -37.51 20.83 -14.56
N GLU A 263 -37.71 20.65 -15.87
CA GLU A 263 -38.14 19.37 -16.45
C GLU A 263 -36.98 18.36 -16.48
N HIS A 264 -35.74 18.84 -16.51
CA HIS A 264 -34.50 18.06 -16.66
C HIS A 264 -33.44 18.52 -15.63
N PRO A 265 -33.59 18.13 -14.35
CA PRO A 265 -32.69 18.59 -13.29
C PRO A 265 -31.35 17.85 -13.33
N ASP A 266 -30.26 18.60 -13.52
CA ASP A 266 -28.90 18.05 -13.45
C ASP A 266 -28.57 17.56 -12.03
N PRO A 267 -27.92 16.39 -11.87
CA PRO A 267 -27.39 15.97 -10.57
C PRO A 267 -26.26 16.90 -10.12
N VAL A 268 -26.24 17.25 -8.82
CA VAL A 268 -25.15 18.07 -8.25
C VAL A 268 -23.90 17.21 -8.06
N GLY A 269 -22.81 17.59 -8.73
CA GLY A 269 -21.52 16.91 -8.63
C GLY A 269 -20.98 16.83 -7.19
N ARG A 270 -20.29 15.73 -6.86
CA ARG A 270 -19.72 15.53 -5.51
C ARG A 270 -18.40 16.26 -5.35
N SER A 271 -17.62 16.35 -6.42
CA SER A 271 -16.31 17.02 -6.38
C SER A 271 -16.45 18.53 -6.63
N ARG A 272 -15.47 19.30 -6.13
CA ARG A 272 -15.40 20.74 -6.42
C ARG A 272 -15.20 21.00 -7.91
N SER A 273 -14.45 20.14 -8.61
CA SER A 273 -14.16 20.31 -10.03
C SER A 273 -15.41 20.11 -10.89
N GLU A 274 -16.20 19.05 -10.63
CA GLU A 274 -17.49 18.82 -11.30
C GLU A 274 -18.42 20.02 -11.14
N ARG A 275 -18.58 20.53 -9.92
CA ARG A 275 -19.45 21.68 -9.66
C ARG A 275 -18.98 22.97 -10.35
N LEU A 276 -17.68 23.13 -10.57
CA LEU A 276 -17.14 24.27 -11.32
C LEU A 276 -17.41 24.16 -12.82
N LEU A 277 -17.32 22.95 -13.38
CA LEU A 277 -17.65 22.68 -14.79
C LEU A 277 -19.16 22.92 -15.02
N GLN A 278 -20.01 22.37 -14.16
CA GLN A 278 -21.46 22.57 -14.21
C GLN A 278 -21.83 24.07 -14.10
N ALA A 279 -21.16 24.83 -13.24
CA ALA A 279 -21.39 26.28 -13.14
C ALA A 279 -20.95 27.04 -14.40
N ALA A 280 -19.89 26.59 -15.09
CA ALA A 280 -19.46 27.16 -16.36
C ALA A 280 -20.48 26.87 -17.47
N GLU A 281 -20.94 25.62 -17.60
CA GLU A 281 -21.97 25.20 -18.55
C GLU A 281 -23.28 25.98 -18.34
N ARG A 282 -23.67 26.25 -17.08
CA ARG A 282 -24.85 27.06 -16.77
C ARG A 282 -24.75 28.49 -17.33
N LEU A 283 -23.61 29.13 -17.13
CA LEU A 283 -23.35 30.47 -17.65
C LEU A 283 -23.35 30.48 -19.19
N GLU A 284 -22.78 29.45 -19.82
CA GLU A 284 -22.79 29.29 -21.27
C GLU A 284 -24.22 29.09 -21.81
N GLY A 285 -25.03 28.26 -21.15
CA GLY A 285 -26.44 28.06 -21.50
C GLY A 285 -27.29 29.32 -21.36
N ASP A 286 -27.06 30.13 -20.32
CA ASP A 286 -27.75 31.42 -20.14
C ASP A 286 -27.42 32.38 -21.29
N LEU A 287 -26.14 32.45 -21.69
CA LEU A 287 -25.70 33.26 -22.83
C LEU A 287 -26.28 32.74 -24.16
N ALA A 288 -26.38 31.42 -24.33
CA ALA A 288 -26.97 30.81 -25.51
C ALA A 288 -28.46 31.15 -25.65
N ALA A 289 -29.24 31.05 -24.56
CA ALA A 289 -30.65 31.45 -24.56
C ALA A 289 -30.82 32.95 -24.82
N GLU A 290 -29.94 33.80 -24.27
CA GLU A 290 -29.94 35.24 -24.57
C GLU A 290 -29.67 35.50 -26.07
N ARG A 291 -28.70 34.81 -26.67
CA ARG A 291 -28.41 34.92 -28.11
C ARG A 291 -29.62 34.49 -28.94
N ALA A 292 -30.19 33.32 -28.66
CA ALA A 292 -31.35 32.79 -29.37
C ALA A 292 -32.57 33.73 -29.27
N GLY A 293 -32.86 34.25 -28.08
CA GLY A 293 -33.95 35.21 -27.87
C GLY A 293 -33.76 36.52 -28.63
N ASN A 294 -32.52 37.03 -28.70
CA ASN A 294 -32.18 38.23 -29.46
C ASN A 294 -32.28 38.01 -30.97
N GLU A 295 -31.72 36.91 -31.49
CA GLU A 295 -31.79 36.55 -32.91
C GLU A 295 -33.25 36.37 -33.35
N ALA A 296 -34.05 35.66 -32.55
CA ALA A 296 -35.47 35.48 -32.84
C ALA A 296 -36.24 36.81 -32.82
N PHE A 297 -35.91 37.74 -31.91
CA PHE A 297 -36.49 39.07 -31.87
C PHE A 297 -36.13 39.89 -33.12
N GLU A 298 -34.87 39.87 -33.53
CA GLU A 298 -34.39 40.57 -34.73
C GLU A 298 -35.05 40.00 -35.99
N HIS A 299 -35.10 38.67 -36.11
CA HIS A 299 -35.82 37.99 -37.18
C HIS A 299 -37.31 38.37 -37.21
N HIS A 300 -37.99 38.35 -36.05
CA HIS A 300 -39.38 38.78 -35.94
C HIS A 300 -39.56 40.27 -36.30
N ARG A 301 -38.62 41.14 -35.97
CA ARG A 301 -38.69 42.56 -36.33
C ARG A 301 -38.53 42.79 -37.83
N VAL A 302 -37.66 42.03 -38.49
CA VAL A 302 -37.40 42.15 -39.93
C VAL A 302 -38.54 41.54 -40.76
N HIS A 303 -39.07 40.38 -40.33
CA HIS A 303 -40.03 39.60 -41.11
C HIS A 303 -41.48 39.67 -40.60
N GLY A 304 -41.68 40.16 -39.38
CA GLY A 304 -42.99 40.23 -38.73
C GLY A 304 -43.94 41.21 -39.39
N ARG A 305 -45.23 40.91 -39.25
CA ARG A 305 -46.33 41.77 -39.69
C ARG A 305 -47.23 42.11 -38.50
N ASP A 306 -47.80 43.31 -38.52
CA ASP A 306 -48.80 43.71 -37.54
C ASP A 306 -50.14 42.98 -37.77
N ALA A 307 -51.10 43.19 -36.86
CA ALA A 307 -52.43 42.57 -36.95
C ALA A 307 -53.20 42.97 -38.22
N GLN A 308 -52.77 44.03 -38.91
CA GLN A 308 -53.33 44.52 -40.17
C GLN A 308 -52.49 44.09 -41.39
N GLY A 309 -51.50 43.21 -41.21
CA GLY A 309 -50.67 42.64 -42.27
C GLY A 309 -49.54 43.54 -42.80
N ARG A 310 -49.29 44.70 -42.17
CA ARG A 310 -48.22 45.63 -42.56
C ARG A 310 -46.91 45.22 -41.90
N ARG A 311 -45.78 45.49 -42.56
CA ARG A 311 -44.46 45.23 -41.97
C ARG A 311 -44.24 46.10 -40.73
N LEU A 312 -43.56 45.55 -39.73
CA LEU A 312 -43.19 46.29 -38.53
C LEU A 312 -42.22 47.43 -38.87
N ALA A 313 -42.42 48.59 -38.25
CA ALA A 313 -41.61 49.77 -38.52
C ALA A 313 -40.33 49.80 -37.65
N GLY A 314 -39.23 50.24 -38.26
CA GLY A 314 -37.93 50.44 -37.63
C GLY A 314 -37.08 49.17 -37.56
N THR A 315 -35.86 49.24 -38.11
CA THR A 315 -34.85 48.18 -37.98
C THR A 315 -34.36 48.15 -36.53
N PRO A 316 -34.33 46.98 -35.87
CA PRO A 316 -33.78 46.88 -34.52
C PRO A 316 -32.27 47.15 -34.55
N THR A 317 -31.75 47.75 -33.47
CA THR A 317 -30.30 47.84 -33.26
C THR A 317 -29.74 46.42 -33.08
N PRO A 318 -28.74 46.00 -33.88
CA PRO A 318 -28.16 44.66 -33.80
C PRO A 318 -27.62 44.35 -32.41
N TYR A 319 -27.81 43.12 -31.95
CA TYR A 319 -27.15 42.60 -30.77
C TYR A 319 -25.66 42.39 -31.01
N ALA A 320 -24.84 42.79 -30.03
CA ALA A 320 -23.47 42.34 -29.93
C ALA A 320 -23.35 41.52 -28.63
N PRO A 321 -23.31 40.18 -28.69
CA PRO A 321 -23.16 39.35 -27.51
C PRO A 321 -21.77 39.52 -26.88
N PRO A 322 -21.64 39.39 -25.56
CA PRO A 322 -20.33 39.35 -24.91
C PRO A 322 -19.53 38.11 -25.34
N GLU A 323 -18.20 38.24 -25.34
CA GLU A 323 -17.27 37.14 -25.67
C GLU A 323 -17.24 36.04 -24.60
N VAL A 324 -17.49 36.42 -23.34
CA VAL A 324 -17.53 35.52 -22.19
C VAL A 324 -18.89 35.66 -21.50
N PRO A 325 -19.51 34.56 -21.04
CA PRO A 325 -20.71 34.62 -20.23
C PRO A 325 -20.55 35.55 -19.02
N ALA A 326 -21.46 36.51 -18.88
CA ALA A 326 -21.50 37.41 -17.74
C ALA A 326 -22.50 36.88 -16.71
N GLY A 327 -22.12 36.82 -15.43
CA GLY A 327 -23.04 36.38 -14.38
C GLY A 327 -22.34 35.81 -13.16
N ARG A 328 -23.13 35.31 -12.22
CA ARG A 328 -22.68 34.53 -11.06
C ARG A 328 -23.66 33.39 -10.86
N VAL A 329 -23.13 32.19 -10.69
CA VAL A 329 -23.91 30.97 -10.40
C VAL A 329 -23.44 30.42 -9.05
N ASN A 330 -24.38 29.92 -8.26
CA ASN A 330 -24.06 29.26 -7.01
C ASN A 330 -23.42 27.89 -7.31
N VAL A 331 -22.17 27.71 -6.87
CA VAL A 331 -21.39 26.49 -7.13
C VAL A 331 -21.77 25.31 -6.23
N THR A 332 -22.60 25.52 -5.21
CA THR A 332 -23.03 24.46 -4.28
C THR A 332 -24.35 23.86 -4.71
N ASP A 333 -25.24 24.70 -5.23
CA ASP A 333 -26.55 24.34 -5.77
C ASP A 333 -26.83 25.28 -6.97
N PRO A 334 -26.62 24.81 -8.21
CA PRO A 334 -26.81 25.62 -9.42
C PRO A 334 -28.25 26.09 -9.67
N ASP A 335 -29.24 25.48 -9.04
CA ASP A 335 -30.66 25.87 -9.16
C ASP A 335 -31.07 26.91 -8.10
N SER A 336 -30.19 27.19 -7.13
CA SER A 336 -30.43 28.19 -6.12
C SER A 336 -30.26 29.61 -6.66
N LYS A 337 -31.31 30.42 -6.53
CA LYS A 337 -31.28 31.87 -6.83
C LYS A 337 -30.57 32.71 -5.76
N LEU A 338 -30.09 32.07 -4.69
CA LEU A 338 -29.33 32.72 -3.62
C LEU A 338 -27.84 32.61 -3.96
N ILE A 339 -27.21 33.76 -4.24
CA ILE A 339 -25.76 33.90 -4.50
C ILE A 339 -25.03 34.24 -3.22
#